data_AF-A0A1W2A0G4-F1
#
_entry.id   AF-A0A1W2A0G4-F1
#
_cell.length_a   1.000
_cell.length_b   1.000
_cell.length_c   1.000
_cell.angle_alpha   90.00
_cell.angle_beta   90.00
_cell.angle_gamma   90.00
#
_symmetry.space_group_name_H-M   'P 1'
#
loop_
_entity.id
_entity.type
_entity.pdbx_description
1 polymer ?
#
loop_
_entity_poly.entity_id
_entity_poly.type
_entity_poly.pdbx_seq_one_letter_code
_entity_poly.pdbx_strand_id
1 'polypeptide(L)'
;MQIGYNLRSPLQESFAGESGLNRNIMGILRKGIFGGFEKKTGALIGRRVKGKSIIYARQRKNAKLRTVAQLDQQLRFDLANSILKWFSDLIAVGFKRIAGKGSAFNAAVRYNFSALVTGISPDYVIDYSKLVYSRGSLEGPHRPSISRLSDGLQVSWLPDVQTRFNQYSDKATFVIYCPDREMFMKFPEHVIRSAMGCFLPLPVGLTDVSLYAWMSFINADGKLVSDSVYLGVI
;
A
#
# COMPACT_ATOMS: atom_id res chain seq x y z
N MET A 1 -73.08 -26.88 -13.03
CA MET A 1 -72.54 -26.28 -14.27
C MET A 1 -72.27 -24.81 -13.99
N GLN A 2 -71.14 -24.30 -14.46
CA GLN A 2 -70.35 -23.21 -13.86
C GLN A 2 -71.02 -21.83 -13.75
N ILE A 3 -70.69 -21.17 -12.64
CA ILE A 3 -70.95 -19.77 -12.29
C ILE A 3 -69.76 -18.95 -12.82
N GLY A 4 -70.01 -17.89 -13.59
CA GLY A 4 -68.98 -17.00 -14.11
C GLY A 4 -69.38 -15.53 -13.94
N TYR A 5 -69.07 -14.94 -12.79
CA TYR A 5 -69.12 -13.50 -12.57
C TYR A 5 -67.71 -12.92 -12.73
N ASN A 6 -67.52 -12.10 -13.76
CA ASN A 6 -66.32 -11.31 -13.99
C ASN A 6 -66.28 -10.14 -12.98
N LEU A 7 -65.59 -10.33 -11.86
CA LEU A 7 -65.21 -9.24 -10.96
C LEU A 7 -63.84 -8.70 -11.39
N ARG A 8 -63.82 -7.54 -12.05
CA ARG A 8 -62.60 -6.73 -12.21
C ARG A 8 -62.16 -6.25 -10.82
N SER A 9 -60.98 -6.64 -10.36
CA SER A 9 -60.36 -6.05 -9.17
C SER A 9 -59.82 -4.65 -9.51
N PRO A 10 -60.14 -3.60 -8.75
CA PRO A 10 -59.44 -2.32 -8.84
C PRO A 10 -58.18 -2.34 -7.96
N LEU A 11 -57.14 -1.64 -8.43
CA LEU A 11 -55.94 -1.22 -7.69
C LEU A 11 -54.83 -2.27 -7.49
N GLN A 12 -54.17 -2.63 -8.59
CA GLN A 12 -52.70 -2.71 -8.57
C GLN A 12 -52.17 -1.28 -8.52
N GLU A 13 -51.98 -0.73 -7.32
CA GLU A 13 -51.10 0.43 -7.16
C GLU A 13 -49.67 -0.04 -7.49
N SER A 14 -49.26 0.28 -8.70
CA SER A 14 -47.87 0.25 -9.12
C SER A 14 -47.06 1.12 -8.16
N PHE A 15 -46.17 0.51 -7.36
CA PHE A 15 -45.04 1.21 -6.75
C PHE A 15 -44.04 1.65 -7.83
N ALA A 16 -44.49 2.54 -8.70
CA ALA A 16 -43.67 3.30 -9.63
C ALA A 16 -43.22 4.55 -8.88
N GLY A 17 -42.14 4.45 -8.09
CA GLY A 17 -41.76 5.58 -7.25
C GLY A 17 -40.45 5.51 -6.46
N GLU A 18 -39.46 4.70 -6.83
CA GLU A 18 -38.12 4.82 -6.21
C GLU A 18 -36.97 4.60 -7.22
N SER A 19 -37.02 5.27 -8.38
CA SER A 19 -35.87 5.37 -9.30
C SER A 19 -34.87 6.45 -8.85
N GLY A 20 -34.45 6.40 -7.57
CA GLY A 20 -33.55 7.41 -7.00
C GLY A 20 -32.73 6.94 -5.78
N LEU A 21 -32.92 5.72 -5.30
CA LEU A 21 -32.16 5.22 -4.15
C LEU A 21 -30.78 4.75 -4.60
N ASN A 22 -29.77 5.56 -4.31
CA ASN A 22 -28.38 5.19 -4.49
C ASN A 22 -28.05 3.96 -3.61
N ARG A 23 -28.10 2.77 -4.21
CA ARG A 23 -27.85 1.47 -3.57
C ARG A 23 -26.48 1.39 -2.87
N ASN A 24 -25.57 2.33 -3.14
CA ASN A 24 -24.29 2.44 -2.43
C ASN A 24 -24.41 2.99 -1.00
N ILE A 25 -25.52 3.64 -0.63
CA ILE A 25 -25.68 4.34 0.66
C ILE A 25 -26.62 3.60 1.62
N MET A 26 -27.60 2.87 1.09
CA MET A 26 -28.67 2.24 1.86
C MET A 26 -28.19 1.01 2.65
N GLY A 27 -28.76 0.82 3.84
CA GLY A 27 -28.52 -0.32 4.72
C GLY A 27 -28.93 -1.64 4.08
N ILE A 28 -28.04 -2.64 4.15
CA ILE A 28 -28.24 -3.97 3.55
C ILE A 28 -28.22 -5.01 4.65
N LEU A 29 -29.33 -5.73 4.82
CA LEU A 29 -29.42 -6.93 5.64
C LEU A 29 -29.08 -8.16 4.78
N ARG A 30 -27.96 -8.83 5.07
CA ARG A 30 -27.54 -10.02 4.31
C ARG A 30 -28.04 -11.36 4.87
N LYS A 31 -28.40 -11.41 6.16
CA LYS A 31 -28.73 -12.66 6.87
C LYS A 31 -30.05 -12.54 7.66
N GLY A 32 -31.09 -11.99 7.03
CA GLY A 32 -32.40 -11.78 7.67
C GLY A 32 -32.36 -10.80 8.84
N ILE A 33 -33.46 -10.73 9.59
CA ILE A 33 -33.69 -9.73 10.65
C ILE A 33 -32.75 -9.87 11.86
N PHE A 34 -32.26 -11.07 12.13
CA PHE A 34 -31.30 -11.35 13.22
C PHE A 34 -29.84 -11.24 12.75
N GLY A 35 -29.61 -10.97 11.47
CA GLY A 35 -28.29 -10.71 10.91
C GLY A 35 -27.83 -9.27 11.11
N GLY A 36 -26.52 -9.05 11.16
CA GLY A 36 -25.97 -7.70 11.08
C GLY A 36 -26.27 -7.06 9.72
N PHE A 37 -26.49 -5.74 9.71
CA PHE A 37 -26.60 -4.96 8.48
C PHE A 37 -25.29 -4.26 8.13
N GLU A 38 -25.09 -3.97 6.84
CA GLU A 38 -23.99 -3.17 6.32
C GLU A 38 -24.54 -1.83 5.82
N LYS A 39 -23.72 -0.77 5.80
CA LYS A 39 -24.10 0.59 5.36
C LYS A 39 -25.10 1.27 6.32
N LYS A 40 -25.89 2.23 5.84
CA LYS A 40 -26.63 3.19 6.67
C LYS A 40 -28.10 2.84 6.81
N THR A 41 -28.59 2.79 8.03
CA THR A 41 -30.03 2.65 8.35
C THR A 41 -30.40 3.76 9.34
N GLY A 42 -30.98 4.85 8.83
CA GLY A 42 -31.30 6.03 9.63
C GLY A 42 -30.08 6.65 10.33
N ALA A 43 -30.12 6.72 11.66
CA ALA A 43 -29.02 7.21 12.49
C ALA A 43 -27.93 6.18 12.76
N LEU A 44 -28.09 4.94 12.30
CA LEU A 44 -27.14 3.84 12.57
C LEU A 44 -26.34 3.50 11.31
N ILE A 45 -25.09 3.10 11.54
CA ILE A 45 -24.20 2.58 10.51
C ILE A 45 -23.75 1.18 10.94
N GLY A 46 -24.00 0.22 10.08
CA GLY A 46 -23.56 -1.17 10.23
C GLY A 46 -22.32 -1.45 9.40
N ARG A 47 -21.36 -2.16 9.97
CA ARG A 47 -20.15 -2.62 9.26
C ARG A 47 -19.72 -3.98 9.77
N ARG A 48 -19.15 -4.81 8.89
CA ARG A 48 -18.39 -5.98 9.31
C ARG A 48 -16.91 -5.65 9.46
N VAL A 49 -16.37 -5.90 10.65
CA VAL A 49 -14.96 -5.70 10.96
C VAL A 49 -14.42 -7.00 11.55
N LYS A 50 -13.40 -7.57 10.90
CA LYS A 50 -12.75 -8.84 11.32
C LYS A 50 -13.77 -9.95 11.63
N GLY A 51 -14.77 -10.11 10.77
CA GLY A 51 -15.83 -11.12 10.90
C GLY A 51 -16.97 -10.78 11.88
N LYS A 52 -16.82 -9.75 12.72
CA LYS A 52 -17.87 -9.30 13.64
C LYS A 52 -18.72 -8.21 13.02
N SER A 53 -20.03 -8.29 13.19
CA SER A 53 -20.95 -7.21 12.81
C SER A 53 -20.98 -6.19 13.94
N ILE A 54 -20.63 -4.95 13.63
CA ILE A 54 -20.67 -3.83 14.57
C ILE A 54 -21.69 -2.80 14.09
N ILE A 55 -22.40 -2.19 15.04
CA ILE A 55 -23.36 -1.13 14.80
C ILE A 55 -22.92 0.07 15.64
N TYR A 56 -22.90 1.25 15.04
CA TYR A 56 -22.56 2.48 15.75
C TYR A 56 -23.42 3.65 15.24
N ALA A 57 -23.60 4.65 16.10
CA ALA A 57 -24.29 5.87 15.75
C ALA A 57 -23.53 6.62 14.64
N ARG A 58 -24.28 7.23 13.72
CA ARG A 58 -23.73 8.10 12.71
C ARG A 58 -22.94 9.23 13.38
N GLN A 59 -21.69 9.36 12.98
CA GLN A 59 -20.83 10.44 13.45
C GLN A 59 -21.46 11.78 13.05
N ARG A 60 -21.59 12.68 14.03
CA ARG A 60 -22.02 14.07 13.77
C ARG A 60 -20.96 14.73 12.90
N LYS A 61 -21.39 15.47 11.87
CA LYS A 61 -20.45 16.31 11.11
C LYS A 61 -19.89 17.35 12.07
N ASN A 62 -18.57 17.36 12.23
CA ASN A 62 -17.90 18.36 13.05
C ASN A 62 -17.86 19.67 12.26
N ALA A 63 -18.51 20.72 12.77
CA ALA A 63 -18.56 22.03 12.11
C ALA A 63 -17.31 22.90 12.37
N LYS A 64 -16.43 22.45 13.29
CA LYS A 64 -15.19 23.16 13.60
C LYS A 64 -14.20 23.05 12.45
N LEU A 65 -13.61 24.19 12.11
CA LEU A 65 -12.48 24.25 11.17
C LEU A 65 -11.29 23.47 11.72
N ARG A 66 -10.48 22.91 10.83
CA ARG A 66 -9.25 22.20 11.20
C ARG A 66 -8.24 23.19 11.76
N THR A 67 -7.54 22.80 12.83
CA THR A 67 -6.45 23.61 13.38
C THR A 67 -5.22 23.53 12.47
N VAL A 68 -4.31 24.50 12.57
CA VAL A 68 -3.04 24.50 11.82
C VAL A 68 -2.26 23.20 12.03
N ALA A 69 -2.12 22.77 13.29
CA ALA A 69 -1.45 21.49 13.62
C ALA A 69 -2.13 20.26 12.99
N GLN A 70 -3.45 20.28 12.78
CA GLN A 70 -4.16 19.21 12.09
C GLN A 70 -3.89 19.23 10.58
N LEU A 71 -3.80 20.41 9.98
CA LEU A 71 -3.45 20.57 8.57
C LEU A 71 -2.00 20.13 8.32
N ASP A 72 -1.06 20.49 9.19
CA ASP A 72 0.33 20.07 9.10
C ASP A 72 0.48 18.54 9.15
N GLN A 73 -0.20 17.89 10.09
CA GLN A 73 -0.22 16.43 10.16
C GLN A 73 -0.82 15.81 8.91
N GLN A 74 -1.88 16.42 8.36
CA GLN A 74 -2.49 15.95 7.13
C GLN A 74 -1.51 16.05 5.95
N LEU A 75 -0.83 17.19 5.78
CA LEU A 75 0.17 17.39 4.72
C LEU A 75 1.30 16.37 4.79
N ARG A 76 1.86 16.14 5.99
CA ARG A 76 2.92 15.14 6.20
C ARG A 76 2.44 13.72 5.87
N PHE A 77 1.21 13.40 6.27
CA PHE A 77 0.62 12.08 6.05
C PHE A 77 0.31 11.86 4.58
N ASP A 78 -0.23 12.85 3.90
CA ASP A 78 -0.51 12.81 2.46
C ASP A 78 0.78 12.63 1.66
N LEU A 79 1.84 13.37 2.02
CA LEU A 79 3.17 13.25 1.39
C LEU A 79 3.76 11.84 1.59
N ALA A 80 3.80 11.34 2.83
CA ALA A 80 4.32 9.99 3.12
C ALA A 80 3.52 8.89 2.40
N ASN A 81 2.19 9.00 2.36
CA ASN A 81 1.36 8.02 1.67
C ASN A 81 1.53 8.08 0.15
N SER A 82 1.70 9.27 -0.42
CA SER A 82 1.87 9.45 -1.87
C SER A 82 3.06 8.65 -2.39
N ILE A 83 4.20 8.70 -1.67
CA ILE A 83 5.40 7.96 -2.05
C ILE A 83 5.29 6.47 -1.71
N LEU A 84 4.84 6.11 -0.50
CA LEU A 84 4.77 4.70 -0.10
C LEU A 84 3.76 3.89 -0.92
N LYS A 85 2.74 4.53 -1.50
CA LYS A 85 1.79 3.87 -2.39
C LYS A 85 2.48 3.24 -3.60
N TRP A 86 3.54 3.84 -4.13
CA TRP A 86 4.31 3.26 -5.24
C TRP A 86 4.99 1.94 -4.86
N PHE A 87 5.29 1.74 -3.57
CA PHE A 87 5.89 0.52 -3.02
C PHE A 87 4.85 -0.47 -2.46
N SER A 88 3.54 -0.28 -2.70
CA SER A 88 2.50 -1.00 -1.95
C SER A 88 2.56 -2.54 -2.04
N ASP A 89 2.94 -3.05 -3.20
CA ASP A 89 3.16 -4.48 -3.48
C ASP A 89 4.37 -5.03 -2.71
N LEU A 90 5.49 -4.31 -2.75
CA LEU A 90 6.70 -4.67 -2.02
C LEU A 90 6.48 -4.57 -0.51
N ILE A 91 5.77 -3.54 -0.04
CA ILE A 91 5.39 -3.38 1.37
C ILE A 91 4.46 -4.51 1.82
N ALA A 92 3.55 -4.97 0.97
CA ALA A 92 2.64 -6.06 1.30
C ALA A 92 3.39 -7.36 1.64
N VAL A 93 4.55 -7.59 1.02
CA VAL A 93 5.45 -8.70 1.33
C VAL A 93 6.39 -8.32 2.48
N GLY A 94 7.06 -7.18 2.35
CA GLY A 94 8.12 -6.68 3.21
C GLY A 94 7.71 -6.41 4.66
N PHE A 95 6.48 -5.94 4.90
CA PHE A 95 5.96 -5.64 6.24
C PHE A 95 4.95 -6.67 6.75
N LYS A 96 4.70 -7.76 6.00
CA LYS A 96 3.67 -8.76 6.33
C LYS A 96 3.82 -9.32 7.73
N ARG A 97 5.05 -9.69 8.10
CA ARG A 97 5.36 -10.30 9.41
C ARG A 97 5.23 -9.29 10.55
N ILE A 98 5.67 -8.05 10.33
CA ILE A 98 5.61 -6.97 11.32
C ILE A 98 4.17 -6.54 11.60
N ALA A 99 3.34 -6.48 10.55
CA ALA A 99 1.95 -6.06 10.69
C ALA A 99 1.09 -7.05 11.49
N GLY A 100 1.46 -8.34 11.52
CA GLY A 100 0.69 -9.38 12.19
C GLY A 100 -0.75 -9.44 11.69
N LYS A 101 -1.72 -9.06 12.53
CA LYS A 101 -3.16 -8.99 12.19
C LYS A 101 -3.59 -7.62 11.63
N GLY A 102 -2.65 -6.69 11.42
CA GLY A 102 -2.85 -5.35 10.88
C GLY A 102 -2.59 -5.24 9.38
N SER A 103 -2.65 -4.00 8.86
CA SER A 103 -2.27 -3.70 7.48
C SER A 103 -0.74 -3.53 7.38
N ALA A 104 -0.11 -4.27 6.47
CA ALA A 104 1.31 -4.12 6.13
C ALA A 104 1.64 -2.68 5.72
N PHE A 105 0.78 -2.06 4.93
CA PHE A 105 0.92 -0.67 4.52
C PHE A 105 0.93 0.28 5.71
N ASN A 106 0.01 0.10 6.68
CA ASN A 106 -0.03 0.96 7.86
C ASN A 106 1.20 0.77 8.76
N ALA A 107 1.74 -0.45 8.82
CA ALA A 107 2.98 -0.72 9.53
C ALA A 107 4.17 0.01 8.88
N ALA A 108 4.27 -0.03 7.54
CA ALA A 108 5.29 0.68 6.80
C ALA A 108 5.16 2.21 6.95
N VAL A 109 3.95 2.76 6.85
CA VAL A 109 3.70 4.20 7.07
C VAL A 109 4.17 4.60 8.46
N ARG A 110 3.74 3.88 9.50
CA ARG A 110 4.18 4.17 10.89
C ARG A 110 5.69 4.13 11.06
N TYR A 111 6.36 3.19 10.41
CA TYR A 111 7.81 3.05 10.50
C TYR A 111 8.55 4.21 9.81
N ASN A 112 8.07 4.60 8.62
CA ASN A 112 8.73 5.62 7.82
C ASN A 112 8.35 7.05 8.23
N PHE A 113 7.16 7.28 8.80
CA PHE A 113 6.56 8.62 8.95
C PHE A 113 7.47 9.66 9.63
N SER A 114 8.20 9.27 10.68
CA SER A 114 9.06 10.21 11.42
C SER A 114 10.38 10.53 10.71
N ALA A 115 10.91 9.61 9.91
CA ALA A 115 12.21 9.76 9.26
C ALA A 115 12.12 10.20 7.79
N LEU A 116 11.01 9.87 7.12
CA LEU A 116 10.82 10.08 5.69
C LEU A 116 10.43 11.53 5.35
N VAL A 117 9.68 12.19 6.23
CA VAL A 117 9.18 13.56 5.99
C VAL A 117 9.96 14.54 6.85
N THR A 118 10.71 15.41 6.19
CA THR A 118 11.55 16.45 6.79
C THR A 118 11.09 17.84 6.35
N GLY A 119 11.68 18.89 6.91
CA GLY A 119 11.30 20.28 6.64
C GLY A 119 10.31 20.86 7.67
N ILE A 120 9.80 22.06 7.35
CA ILE A 120 8.92 22.86 8.21
C ILE A 120 7.64 23.16 7.41
N SER A 121 6.49 23.21 8.09
CA SER A 121 5.22 23.53 7.44
C SER A 121 5.28 24.89 6.71
N PRO A 122 4.72 25.02 5.49
CA PRO A 122 4.02 23.99 4.70
C PRO A 122 4.94 23.17 3.77
N ASP A 123 6.22 23.55 3.66
CA ASP A 123 7.17 23.05 2.67
C ASP A 123 7.90 21.79 3.17
N TYR A 124 7.16 20.69 3.30
CA TYR A 124 7.72 19.39 3.63
C TYR A 124 8.42 18.74 2.45
N VAL A 125 9.53 18.06 2.72
CA VAL A 125 10.35 17.35 1.72
C VAL A 125 10.50 15.88 2.11
N ILE A 126 10.61 15.01 1.10
CA ILE A 126 10.85 13.58 1.28
C ILE A 126 12.34 13.33 1.32
N ASP A 127 12.83 12.71 2.41
CA ASP A 127 14.17 12.14 2.47
C ASP A 127 14.13 10.68 1.99
N TYR A 128 14.40 10.48 0.70
CA TYR A 128 14.42 9.16 0.07
C TYR A 128 15.43 8.19 0.71
N SER A 129 16.51 8.70 1.31
CA SER A 129 17.54 7.85 1.94
C SER A 129 17.02 7.10 3.18
N LYS A 130 15.95 7.61 3.79
CA LYS A 130 15.30 7.02 4.97
C LYS A 130 14.15 6.09 4.62
N LEU A 131 13.76 5.99 3.35
CA LEU A 131 12.65 5.16 2.92
C LEU A 131 13.00 3.67 3.06
N VAL A 132 12.15 2.95 3.79
CA VAL A 132 12.23 1.50 3.98
C VAL A 132 10.92 0.87 3.55
N TYR A 133 10.94 0.08 2.47
CA TYR A 133 9.76 -0.63 1.95
C TYR A 133 9.69 -2.08 2.42
N SER A 134 10.81 -2.67 2.85
CA SER A 134 10.87 -4.04 3.34
C SER A 134 11.62 -4.09 4.66
N ARG A 135 11.15 -4.92 5.59
CA ARG A 135 11.77 -5.09 6.89
C ARG A 135 11.58 -6.50 7.46
N GLY A 136 12.67 -7.17 7.78
CA GLY A 136 12.61 -8.56 8.22
C GLY A 136 13.89 -9.09 8.85
N SER A 137 13.98 -10.42 8.90
CA SER A 137 15.05 -11.11 9.62
C SER A 137 16.17 -11.62 8.73
N LEU A 138 16.06 -11.50 7.39
CA LEU A 138 17.19 -11.83 6.53
C LEU A 138 18.25 -10.73 6.62
N GLU A 139 19.50 -11.14 6.50
CA GLU A 139 20.61 -10.21 6.37
C GLU A 139 20.48 -9.46 5.03
N GLY A 140 20.58 -8.13 5.09
CA GLY A 140 20.60 -7.29 3.91
C GLY A 140 21.89 -7.45 3.09
N PRO A 141 22.01 -6.74 1.96
CA PRO A 141 23.22 -6.75 1.15
C PRO A 141 24.42 -6.16 1.89
N HIS A 142 25.56 -6.85 1.79
CA HIS A 142 26.81 -6.40 2.36
C HIS A 142 27.55 -5.47 1.40
N ARG A 143 27.74 -4.22 1.82
CA ARG A 143 28.37 -3.14 1.04
C ARG A 143 27.88 -3.08 -0.41
N PRO A 144 26.57 -2.91 -0.65
CA PRO A 144 26.07 -2.79 -2.00
C PRO A 144 26.62 -1.52 -2.66
N SER A 145 26.85 -1.59 -3.96
CA SER A 145 27.26 -0.46 -4.79
C SER A 145 26.46 -0.43 -6.07
N ILE A 146 26.29 0.76 -6.64
CA ILE A 146 25.55 0.98 -7.87
C ILE A 146 26.29 1.99 -8.72
N SER A 147 26.30 1.76 -10.03
CA SER A 147 26.95 2.63 -11.01
C SER A 147 26.10 2.75 -12.27
N ARG A 148 26.17 3.92 -12.90
CA ARG A 148 25.44 4.23 -14.13
C ARG A 148 26.22 3.77 -15.35
N LEU A 149 25.53 3.11 -16.27
CA LEU A 149 26.02 2.78 -17.61
C LEU A 149 25.14 3.48 -18.67
N SER A 150 25.52 3.39 -19.94
CA SER A 150 24.80 4.05 -21.05
C SER A 150 23.39 3.50 -21.28
N ASP A 151 23.16 2.23 -20.94
CA ASP A 151 21.94 1.47 -21.22
C ASP A 151 21.23 0.99 -19.93
N GLY A 152 21.78 1.29 -18.76
CA GLY A 152 21.22 0.81 -17.50
C GLY A 152 22.04 1.12 -16.26
N LEU A 153 21.76 0.38 -15.19
CA LEU A 153 22.48 0.46 -13.92
C LEU A 153 23.17 -0.86 -13.62
N GLN A 154 24.44 -0.79 -13.25
CA GLN A 154 25.19 -1.94 -12.76
C GLN A 154 25.17 -1.93 -11.23
N VAL A 155 24.64 -2.98 -10.63
CA VAL A 155 24.57 -3.16 -9.18
C VAL A 155 25.49 -4.32 -8.76
N SER A 156 26.15 -4.19 -7.63
CA SER A 156 26.96 -5.26 -7.03
C SER A 156 26.90 -5.22 -5.50
N TRP A 157 27.22 -6.34 -4.86
CA TRP A 157 27.37 -6.45 -3.41
C TRP A 157 28.45 -7.47 -3.09
N LEU A 158 29.03 -7.37 -1.89
CA LEU A 158 30.08 -8.29 -1.47
C LEU A 158 29.50 -9.64 -1.05
N PRO A 159 30.30 -10.73 -1.18
CA PRO A 159 29.93 -12.02 -0.63
C PRO A 159 29.89 -11.97 0.89
N ASP A 160 29.01 -12.80 1.45
CA ASP A 160 28.85 -13.01 2.89
C ASP A 160 29.01 -14.49 3.24
N VAL A 161 29.48 -14.74 4.46
CA VAL A 161 29.46 -16.09 5.03
C VAL A 161 28.01 -16.50 5.25
N GLN A 162 27.63 -17.67 4.76
CA GLN A 162 26.27 -18.18 4.85
C GLN A 162 25.85 -18.37 6.31
N THR A 163 24.65 -17.90 6.63
CA THR A 163 24.01 -18.09 7.93
C THR A 163 22.58 -18.56 7.72
N ARG A 164 21.88 -18.92 8.80
CA ARG A 164 20.43 -19.22 8.73
C ARG A 164 19.61 -18.07 8.12
N PHE A 165 20.14 -16.84 8.14
CA PHE A 165 19.46 -15.62 7.69
C PHE A 165 20.02 -15.08 6.38
N ASN A 166 20.89 -15.83 5.72
CA ASN A 166 21.59 -15.45 4.50
C ASN A 166 21.91 -16.70 3.69
N GLN A 167 21.10 -16.96 2.67
CA GLN A 167 21.25 -18.10 1.77
C GLN A 167 21.67 -17.63 0.37
N TYR A 168 22.53 -18.39 -0.31
CA TYR A 168 22.93 -18.09 -1.70
C TYR A 168 21.76 -18.05 -2.68
N SER A 169 20.71 -18.81 -2.38
CA SER A 169 19.46 -18.88 -3.15
C SER A 169 18.49 -17.75 -2.85
N ASP A 170 18.78 -16.87 -1.87
CA ASP A 170 17.98 -15.66 -1.65
C ASP A 170 17.99 -14.82 -2.93
N LYS A 171 16.87 -14.18 -3.25
CA LYS A 171 16.72 -13.38 -4.47
C LYS A 171 16.74 -11.90 -4.14
N ALA A 172 17.51 -11.12 -4.88
CA ALA A 172 17.55 -9.68 -4.78
C ALA A 172 16.33 -9.06 -5.47
N THR A 173 15.79 -8.04 -4.85
CA THR A 173 14.75 -7.16 -5.39
C THR A 173 15.31 -5.75 -5.45
N PHE A 174 15.11 -5.08 -6.59
CA PHE A 174 15.54 -3.70 -6.78
C PHE A 174 14.36 -2.79 -7.07
N VAL A 175 14.52 -1.54 -6.66
CA VAL A 175 13.58 -0.47 -6.93
C VAL A 175 14.34 0.75 -7.39
N ILE A 176 13.87 1.38 -8.46
CA ILE A 176 14.41 2.63 -8.98
C ILE A 176 13.27 3.64 -9.11
N TYR A 177 13.48 4.84 -8.58
CA TYR A 177 12.54 5.94 -8.65
C TYR A 177 13.19 7.16 -9.29
N CYS A 178 12.49 7.78 -10.25
CA CYS A 178 12.84 9.04 -10.87
C CYS A 178 11.79 10.09 -10.50
N PRO A 179 12.11 11.05 -9.59
CA PRO A 179 11.17 12.11 -9.22
C PRO A 179 10.76 12.99 -10.40
N ASP A 180 11.70 13.34 -11.28
CA ASP A 180 11.47 14.27 -12.41
C ASP A 180 10.45 13.78 -13.43
N ARG A 181 10.28 12.45 -13.51
CA ARG A 181 9.37 11.78 -14.44
C ARG A 181 8.21 11.09 -13.72
N GLU A 182 8.14 11.20 -12.39
CA GLU A 182 7.27 10.40 -11.52
C GLU A 182 7.28 8.90 -11.88
N MET A 183 8.45 8.40 -12.29
CA MET A 183 8.58 7.07 -12.88
C MET A 183 9.15 6.10 -11.86
N PHE A 184 8.53 4.92 -11.79
CA PHE A 184 8.87 3.89 -10.81
C PHE A 184 9.12 2.56 -11.50
N MET A 185 10.28 1.96 -11.26
CA MET A 185 10.69 0.68 -11.83
C MET A 185 10.98 -0.33 -10.72
N LYS A 186 10.47 -1.55 -10.88
CA LYS A 186 10.62 -2.63 -9.90
C LYS A 186 11.19 -3.85 -10.59
N PHE A 187 12.17 -4.45 -9.95
CA PHE A 187 12.79 -5.71 -10.38
C PHE A 187 12.69 -6.70 -9.22
N PRO A 188 11.49 -7.25 -8.93
CA PRO A 188 11.30 -8.21 -7.84
C PRO A 188 11.97 -9.54 -8.19
N GLU A 189 12.61 -10.17 -7.19
CA GLU A 189 13.20 -11.51 -7.31
C GLU A 189 14.14 -11.68 -8.53
N HIS A 190 14.84 -10.61 -8.92
CA HIS A 190 15.50 -10.47 -10.22
C HIS A 190 16.73 -11.37 -10.39
N VAL A 191 17.53 -11.52 -9.33
CA VAL A 191 18.79 -12.28 -9.38
C VAL A 191 19.07 -12.94 -8.04
N ILE A 192 19.74 -14.09 -8.02
CA ILE A 192 20.15 -14.77 -6.80
C ILE A 192 21.31 -14.05 -6.09
N ARG A 193 21.38 -14.17 -4.77
CA ARG A 193 22.36 -13.52 -3.91
C ARG A 193 23.80 -13.92 -4.25
N SER A 194 24.01 -15.17 -4.66
CA SER A 194 25.32 -15.67 -5.08
C SER A 194 25.83 -15.09 -6.40
N ALA A 195 25.00 -14.39 -7.17
CA ALA A 195 25.46 -13.71 -8.38
C ALA A 195 26.35 -12.49 -8.10
N MET A 196 26.27 -11.93 -6.88
CA MET A 196 27.06 -10.78 -6.41
C MET A 196 26.87 -9.47 -7.21
N GLY A 197 25.95 -9.46 -8.16
CA GLY A 197 25.60 -8.30 -8.95
C GLY A 197 24.63 -8.62 -10.08
N CYS A 198 24.10 -7.57 -10.70
CA CYS A 198 23.28 -7.67 -11.90
C CYS A 198 23.27 -6.34 -12.65
N PHE A 199 22.79 -6.41 -13.88
CA PHE A 199 22.51 -5.26 -14.72
C PHE A 199 21.00 -5.00 -14.75
N LEU A 200 20.60 -3.75 -14.52
CA LEU A 200 19.21 -3.31 -14.56
C LEU A 200 19.01 -2.40 -15.78
N PRO A 201 18.29 -2.85 -16.82
CA PRO A 201 18.09 -2.04 -18.02
C PRO A 201 17.23 -0.81 -17.69
N LEU A 202 17.62 0.34 -18.23
CA LEU A 202 16.86 1.58 -18.10
C LEU A 202 16.20 1.95 -19.44
N PRO A 203 14.97 2.50 -19.42
CA PRO A 203 14.38 3.14 -20.59
C PRO A 203 15.25 4.25 -21.16
N VAL A 204 15.19 4.44 -22.48
CA VAL A 204 15.88 5.53 -23.18
C VAL A 204 15.38 6.89 -22.67
N GLY A 205 16.29 7.85 -22.52
CA GLY A 205 15.95 9.23 -22.13
C GLY A 205 16.00 9.52 -20.63
N LEU A 206 16.61 8.63 -19.83
CA LEU A 206 16.82 8.85 -18.40
C LEU A 206 18.23 9.33 -18.04
N THR A 207 19.13 9.49 -19.00
CA THR A 207 20.57 9.70 -18.77
C THR A 207 20.90 10.91 -17.90
N ASP A 208 20.10 11.99 -17.98
CA ASP A 208 20.35 13.27 -17.29
C ASP A 208 19.43 13.51 -16.08
N VAL A 209 18.72 12.48 -15.59
CA VAL A 209 17.84 12.60 -14.42
C VAL A 209 18.38 11.82 -13.23
N SER A 210 18.11 12.34 -12.04
CA SER A 210 18.48 11.69 -10.78
C SER A 210 17.61 10.47 -10.52
N LEU A 211 18.27 9.34 -10.28
CA LEU A 211 17.63 8.07 -9.96
C LEU A 211 17.94 7.69 -8.52
N TYR A 212 16.90 7.36 -7.77
CA TYR A 212 16.99 6.88 -6.39
C TYR A 212 16.80 5.37 -6.43
N ALA A 213 17.76 4.63 -5.88
CA ALA A 213 17.74 3.17 -5.95
C ALA A 213 17.73 2.53 -4.56
N TRP A 214 17.02 1.41 -4.44
CA TRP A 214 16.99 0.57 -3.25
C TRP A 214 17.12 -0.91 -3.61
N MET A 215 17.58 -1.70 -2.65
CA MET A 215 17.73 -3.15 -2.76
C MET A 215 17.25 -3.85 -1.49
N SER A 216 16.67 -5.04 -1.63
CA SER A 216 16.39 -5.95 -0.52
C SER A 216 16.53 -7.41 -0.98
N PHE A 217 16.72 -8.33 -0.05
CA PHE A 217 16.63 -9.76 -0.31
C PHE A 217 15.29 -10.34 0.13
N ILE A 218 14.87 -11.38 -0.58
CA ILE A 218 13.77 -12.26 -0.20
C ILE A 218 14.26 -13.70 -0.31
N ASN A 219 13.91 -14.56 0.64
CA ASN A 219 14.34 -15.95 0.57
C ASN A 219 13.67 -16.69 -0.59
N ALA A 220 14.22 -17.82 -0.99
CA ALA A 220 13.70 -18.63 -2.11
C ALA A 220 12.19 -18.95 -2.00
N ASP A 221 11.66 -19.12 -0.78
CA ASP A 221 10.25 -19.40 -0.51
C ASP A 221 9.33 -18.15 -0.52
N GLY A 222 9.88 -16.93 -0.62
CA GLY A 222 9.09 -15.70 -0.58
C GLY A 222 8.54 -15.30 0.81
N LYS A 223 9.01 -15.94 1.88
CA LYS A 223 8.45 -15.83 3.25
C LYS A 223 9.26 -14.97 4.20
N LEU A 224 10.57 -14.91 3.99
CA LEU A 224 11.50 -14.10 4.77
C LEU A 224 12.07 -13.03 3.85
N VAL A 225 12.24 -11.84 4.41
CA VAL A 225 12.74 -10.65 3.70
C VAL A 225 13.83 -10.00 4.53
N SER A 226 14.73 -9.27 3.88
CA SER A 226 15.67 -8.38 4.54
C SER A 226 15.09 -6.99 4.70
N ASP A 227 15.78 -6.18 5.51
CA ASP A 227 15.60 -4.74 5.49
C ASP A 227 16.02 -4.20 4.11
N SER A 228 15.23 -3.29 3.55
CA SER A 228 15.58 -2.59 2.31
C SER A 228 16.66 -1.55 2.57
N VAL A 229 17.67 -1.51 1.72
CA VAL A 229 18.82 -0.62 1.81
C VAL A 229 18.77 0.38 0.65
N TYR A 230 19.00 1.65 0.96
CA TYR A 230 19.17 2.70 -0.03
C TYR A 230 20.57 2.62 -0.65
N LEU A 231 20.64 2.59 -1.98
CA LEU A 231 21.90 2.45 -2.73
C LEU A 231 22.54 3.80 -3.09
N GLY A 232 21.78 4.90 -3.01
CA GLY A 232 22.25 6.23 -3.37
C GLY A 232 21.44 6.87 -4.50
N VAL A 233 21.88 8.08 -4.86
CA VAL A 233 21.42 8.82 -6.05
C VAL A 233 22.42 8.55 -7.18
N ILE A 234 21.94 8.27 -8.38
CA ILE A 234 22.72 8.02 -9.60
C ILE A 234 22.23 8.92 -10.74
#